data_AF-A0A2V6MDR5-F1
#
_entry.id   AF-A0A2V6MDR5-F1
#
_cell.length_a   1.000
_cell.length_b   1.000
_cell.length_c   1.000
_cell.angle_alpha   90.00
_cell.angle_beta   90.00
_cell.angle_gamma   90.00
#
_symmetry.space_group_name_H-M   'P 1'
#
loop_
_entity.id
_entity.type
_entity.pdbx_description
1 polymer ?
#
loop_
_entity_poly.entity_id
_entity_poly.type
_entity_poly.pdbx_seq_one_letter_code
_entity_poly.pdbx_strand_id
1 'polypeptide(L)'
;MFELLAYFWDYEKPAHHPSLRSALSHPIPAGEFVLAFLGNPLTFGTSLPPLPLGVGIGGLLVVVLLICAVYLWNKRNDRSLLGEGLPWLMLAMVAVSSAVLTMIGRLGFGPAQVRASRYTTFAVMLPIALLALVPMVRSHWTRSFSARGQLKTKAASFLLLGPFILLACPSFLSDSPIWPVIRQMRLYGKALVSFINVVPEPEALARRVFPYNGRVKSAANALNRIGYLHPPLLQSNLVRNVADPASRGSTRFGELQFHEEKSGEIALGGQAFLLDKQGPADAVLITYDNAEGEPVICAIVSLEVPRKPRLRAAWDPSALPSRWGRILPIDRLPEGQQCLLKAWSYDAEACRAYRLEGSATVTR
;
A
#
# COMPACT_ATOMS: atom_id res chain seq x y z
N MET A 1 9.71 10.62 32.14
CA MET A 1 10.90 11.49 32.06
C MET A 1 12.19 10.68 32.08
N PHE A 2 12.34 9.71 32.99
CA PHE A 2 13.49 8.78 33.04
C PHE A 2 13.74 8.03 31.72
N GLU A 3 12.70 7.48 31.10
CA GLU A 3 12.84 6.75 29.81
C GLU A 3 13.35 7.62 28.66
N LEU A 4 12.94 8.89 28.60
CA LEU A 4 13.45 9.84 27.60
C LEU A 4 14.92 10.15 27.84
N LEU A 5 15.32 10.36 29.10
CA LEU A 5 16.72 10.61 29.46
C LEU A 5 17.60 9.39 29.17
N ALA A 6 17.11 8.17 29.44
CA ALA A 6 17.80 6.94 29.11
C ALA A 6 17.89 6.72 27.59
N TYR A 7 16.84 7.02 26.83
CA TYR A 7 16.84 6.91 25.36
C TYR A 7 17.83 7.86 24.70
N PHE A 8 17.97 9.07 25.23
CA PHE A 8 18.90 10.09 24.71
C PHE A 8 20.28 10.06 25.38
N TRP A 9 20.54 9.08 26.25
CA TRP A 9 21.87 8.89 26.82
C TRP A 9 22.85 8.51 25.70
N ASP A 10 23.86 9.35 25.49
CA ASP A 10 24.87 9.20 24.43
C ASP A 10 24.31 9.22 22.99
N TYR A 11 23.19 9.91 22.78
CA TYR A 11 22.62 10.04 21.45
C TYR A 11 23.46 10.95 20.55
N GLU A 12 24.16 10.35 19.58
CA GLU A 12 24.78 11.08 18.48
C GLU A 12 23.82 11.20 17.29
N LYS A 13 23.52 12.44 16.91
CA LYS A 13 22.69 12.71 15.74
C LYS A 13 23.43 12.31 14.46
N PRO A 14 22.86 11.44 13.60
CA PRO A 14 23.51 11.08 12.34
C PRO A 14 23.73 12.29 11.42
N ALA A 15 24.90 12.35 10.77
CA ALA A 15 25.30 13.49 9.94
C ALA A 15 24.32 13.82 8.78
N HIS A 16 23.62 12.81 8.27
CA HIS A 16 22.67 12.95 7.15
C HIS A 16 21.26 13.41 7.58
N HIS A 17 21.01 13.63 8.88
CA HIS A 17 19.72 14.13 9.36
C HIS A 17 19.68 15.67 9.40
N PRO A 18 18.54 16.30 9.04
CA PRO A 18 18.33 17.74 9.14
C PRO A 18 18.64 18.32 10.51
N SER A 19 19.09 19.57 10.58
CA SER A 19 19.23 20.26 11.84
C SER A 19 17.86 20.47 12.51
N LEU A 20 17.77 20.23 13.82
CA LEU A 20 16.54 20.47 14.59
C LEU A 20 16.17 21.96 14.59
N ARG A 21 17.16 22.84 14.39
CA ARG A 21 16.98 24.30 14.27
C ARG A 21 16.37 24.73 12.94
N SER A 22 16.34 23.85 11.93
CA SER A 22 15.78 24.15 10.60
C SER A 22 14.32 24.62 10.67
N ALA A 23 13.55 24.10 11.63
CA ALA A 23 12.17 24.50 11.87
C ALA A 23 12.04 25.97 12.33
N LEU A 24 12.99 26.43 13.15
CA LEU A 24 13.02 27.80 13.68
C LEU A 24 13.53 28.79 12.63
N SER A 25 14.48 28.38 11.80
CA SER A 25 15.00 29.24 10.74
C SER A 25 14.02 29.41 9.58
N HIS A 26 13.09 28.48 9.36
CA HIS A 26 12.18 28.46 8.21
C HIS A 26 10.72 28.27 8.67
N PRO A 27 10.11 29.30 9.30
CA PRO A 27 8.80 29.19 9.94
C PRO A 27 7.65 28.94 8.97
N ILE A 28 7.69 29.51 7.77
CA ILE A 28 6.64 29.31 6.75
C ILE A 28 6.63 27.84 6.26
N PRO A 29 7.76 27.27 5.79
CA PRO A 29 7.82 25.84 5.46
C PRO A 29 7.47 24.91 6.62
N ALA A 30 7.83 25.29 7.86
CA ALA A 30 7.45 24.53 9.04
C ALA A 30 5.93 24.49 9.24
N GLY A 31 5.25 25.63 9.08
CA GLY A 31 3.79 25.71 9.13
C GLY A 31 3.13 24.89 8.02
N GLU A 32 3.58 25.05 6.77
CA GLU A 32 3.09 24.25 5.63
C GLU A 32 3.27 22.75 5.86
N PHE A 33 4.40 22.33 6.43
CA PHE A 33 4.66 20.94 6.76
C PHE A 33 3.62 20.39 7.74
N VAL A 34 3.35 21.12 8.83
CA VAL A 34 2.36 20.70 9.85
C VAL A 34 0.96 20.63 9.27
N LEU A 35 0.55 21.64 8.50
CA LEU A 35 -0.77 21.65 7.87
C LEU A 35 -0.90 20.52 6.84
N ALA A 36 0.09 20.36 5.96
CA ALA A 36 0.12 19.27 5.00
C ALA A 36 0.09 17.90 5.69
N PHE A 37 0.79 17.73 6.83
CA PHE A 37 0.76 16.49 7.61
C PHE A 37 -0.65 16.17 8.11
N LEU A 38 -1.31 17.15 8.73
CA LEU A 38 -2.64 16.98 9.30
C LEU A 38 -3.72 16.77 8.23
N GLY A 39 -3.56 17.40 7.06
CA GLY A 39 -4.48 17.25 5.93
C GLY A 39 -4.22 16.01 5.06
N ASN A 40 -3.02 15.43 5.10
CA ASN A 40 -2.57 14.37 4.20
C ASN A 40 -3.55 13.18 4.06
N PRO A 41 -4.21 12.67 5.13
CA PRO A 41 -5.14 11.54 5.01
C PRO A 41 -6.28 11.77 3.99
N LEU A 42 -6.63 13.03 3.73
CA LEU A 42 -7.73 13.42 2.84
C LEU A 42 -7.25 13.93 1.47
N THR A 43 -5.97 13.74 1.13
CA THR A 43 -5.38 14.19 -0.15
C THR A 43 -5.20 13.08 -1.18
N PHE A 44 -5.30 11.82 -0.75
CA PHE A 44 -5.20 10.66 -1.64
C PHE A 44 -6.42 10.61 -2.58
N GLY A 45 -6.23 10.11 -3.80
CA GLY A 45 -7.31 9.96 -4.79
C GLY A 45 -7.73 11.21 -5.56
N THR A 46 -7.29 12.40 -5.19
CA THR A 46 -7.58 13.59 -5.99
C THR A 46 -6.63 13.74 -7.19
N SER A 47 -7.14 14.26 -8.31
CA SER A 47 -6.31 14.78 -9.41
C SER A 47 -5.66 16.13 -9.08
N LEU A 48 -5.87 16.65 -7.86
CA LEU A 48 -5.38 17.95 -7.44
C LEU A 48 -3.93 17.84 -6.93
N PRO A 49 -3.16 18.95 -7.00
CA PRO A 49 -1.84 19.02 -6.38
C PRO A 49 -1.93 18.66 -4.89
N PRO A 50 -1.26 17.59 -4.44
CA PRO A 50 -1.51 16.99 -3.13
C PRO A 50 -0.99 17.85 -1.98
N LEU A 51 0.08 18.60 -2.18
CA LEU A 51 0.67 19.46 -1.16
C LEU A 51 -0.23 20.68 -0.87
N PRO A 52 -0.63 21.50 -1.86
CA PRO A 52 -1.58 22.60 -1.63
C PRO A 52 -2.91 22.12 -1.04
N LEU A 53 -3.45 21.00 -1.52
CA LEU A 53 -4.67 20.41 -0.98
C LEU A 53 -4.49 20.01 0.48
N GLY A 54 -3.39 19.36 0.83
CA GLY A 54 -3.07 18.96 2.20
C GLY A 54 -2.95 20.16 3.13
N VAL A 55 -2.27 21.22 2.70
CA VAL A 55 -2.16 22.47 3.48
C VAL A 55 -3.54 23.10 3.70
N GLY A 56 -4.36 23.18 2.66
CA GLY A 56 -5.71 23.75 2.76
C GLY A 56 -6.62 22.96 3.70
N ILE A 57 -6.65 21.64 3.54
CA ILE A 57 -7.43 20.74 4.41
C ILE A 57 -6.92 20.81 5.86
N GLY A 58 -5.61 20.72 6.07
CA GLY A 58 -5.02 20.80 7.40
C GLY A 58 -5.31 22.13 8.09
N GLY A 59 -5.21 23.24 7.36
CA GLY A 59 -5.56 24.57 7.86
C GLY A 59 -7.01 24.65 8.32
N LEU A 60 -7.94 24.10 7.52
CA LEU A 60 -9.35 24.06 7.86
C LEU A 60 -9.62 23.18 9.10
N LEU A 61 -9.01 22.00 9.20
CA LEU A 61 -9.14 21.14 10.39
C LEU A 61 -8.60 21.83 11.65
N VAL A 62 -7.46 22.54 11.55
CA VAL A 62 -6.88 23.31 12.67
C VAL A 62 -7.81 24.45 13.08
N VAL A 63 -8.39 25.20 12.14
CA VAL A 63 -9.34 26.28 12.44
C VAL A 63 -10.57 25.73 13.18
N VAL A 64 -11.14 24.61 12.73
CA VAL A 64 -12.29 23.98 13.40
C VAL A 64 -11.92 23.49 14.79
N LEU A 65 -10.72 22.92 14.97
CA LEU A 65 -10.20 22.53 16.29
C LEU A 65 -10.10 23.74 17.21
N LEU A 66 -9.53 24.85 16.74
CA LEU A 66 -9.40 26.08 17.53
C LEU A 66 -10.76 26.64 17.95
N ILE A 67 -11.75 26.65 17.05
CA ILE A 67 -13.12 27.06 17.38
C ILE A 67 -13.69 26.18 18.50
N CYS A 68 -13.56 24.86 18.40
CA CYS A 68 -14.04 23.93 19.42
C CYS A 68 -13.31 24.11 20.75
N ALA A 69 -11.98 24.24 20.72
CA ALA A 69 -11.15 24.42 21.91
C ALA A 69 -11.46 25.75 22.63
N VAL A 70 -11.57 26.86 21.90
CA VAL A 70 -11.95 28.17 22.45
C VAL A 70 -13.36 28.13 23.04
N TYR A 71 -14.30 27.47 22.36
CA TYR A 71 -15.65 27.30 22.88
C TYR A 71 -15.68 26.54 24.21
N LEU A 72 -15.03 25.38 24.27
CA LEU A 72 -14.94 24.56 25.48
C LEU A 72 -14.22 25.32 26.61
N TRP A 73 -13.17 26.06 26.30
CA TRP A 73 -12.48 26.92 27.26
C TRP A 73 -13.40 27.99 27.84
N ASN A 74 -14.19 28.67 27.00
CA ASN A 74 -15.17 29.68 27.45
C ASN A 74 -16.31 29.07 28.27
N LYS A 75 -16.60 27.79 28.08
CA LYS A 75 -17.61 27.02 28.84
C LYS A 75 -17.00 26.11 29.90
N ARG A 76 -15.78 26.40 30.36
CA ARG A 76 -15.05 25.57 31.34
C ARG A 76 -15.74 25.33 32.69
N ASN A 77 -16.77 26.13 33.00
CA ASN A 77 -17.57 25.95 34.21
C ASN A 77 -18.58 24.80 34.06
N ASP A 78 -18.93 24.39 32.84
CA ASP A 78 -19.74 23.20 32.57
C ASP A 78 -18.84 21.95 32.55
N ARG A 79 -18.78 21.27 33.70
CA ARG A 79 -17.96 20.07 33.88
C ARG A 79 -18.43 18.88 33.04
N SER A 80 -19.73 18.80 32.70
CA SER A 80 -20.26 17.71 31.87
C SER A 80 -19.75 17.85 30.44
N LEU A 81 -19.91 19.05 29.87
CA LEU A 81 -19.43 19.34 28.51
C LEU A 81 -17.91 19.16 28.38
N LEU A 82 -17.15 19.65 29.37
CA LEU A 82 -15.70 19.43 29.37
C LEU A 82 -15.34 17.96 29.52
N GLY A 83 -16.01 17.21 30.39
CA GLY A 83 -15.75 15.79 30.61
C GLY A 83 -15.97 14.95 29.35
N GLU A 84 -17.03 15.26 28.60
CA GLU A 84 -17.31 14.62 27.31
C GLU A 84 -16.32 15.03 26.21
N GLY A 85 -15.90 16.31 26.18
CA GLY A 85 -15.01 16.84 25.14
C GLY A 85 -13.52 16.51 25.33
N LEU A 86 -13.08 16.28 26.57
CA LEU A 86 -11.66 16.14 26.91
C LEU A 86 -10.96 14.97 26.20
N PRO A 87 -11.53 13.74 26.12
CA PRO A 87 -10.89 12.63 25.40
C PRO A 87 -10.61 12.95 23.93
N TRP A 88 -11.54 13.67 23.29
CA TRP A 88 -11.41 14.07 21.88
C TRP A 88 -10.38 15.19 21.69
N LEU A 89 -10.31 16.15 22.61
CA LEU A 89 -9.24 17.14 22.63
C LEU A 89 -7.86 16.48 22.81
N MET A 90 -7.75 15.51 23.72
CA MET A 90 -6.50 14.75 23.90
C MET A 90 -6.10 14.03 22.61
N LEU A 91 -7.04 13.37 21.95
CA LEU A 91 -6.81 12.70 20.66
C LEU A 91 -6.34 13.68 19.57
N ALA A 92 -6.97 14.85 19.46
CA ALA A 92 -6.54 15.91 18.54
C ALA A 92 -5.12 16.42 18.87
N MET A 93 -4.79 16.57 20.16
CA MET A 93 -3.47 17.00 20.60
C MET A 93 -2.37 15.97 20.30
N VAL A 94 -2.68 14.67 20.33
CA VAL A 94 -1.75 13.62 19.87
C VAL A 94 -1.42 13.82 18.38
N ALA A 95 -2.42 14.09 17.55
CA ALA A 95 -2.22 14.35 16.12
C ALA A 95 -1.32 15.58 15.89
N VAL A 96 -1.65 16.70 16.56
CA VAL A 96 -0.89 17.97 16.45
C VAL A 96 0.54 17.79 16.95
N SER A 97 0.74 17.15 18.09
CA SER A 97 2.07 16.89 18.66
C SER A 97 2.89 16.01 17.73
N SER A 98 2.28 14.97 17.15
CA SER A 98 2.95 14.10 16.17
C SER A 98 3.36 14.85 14.91
N ALA A 99 2.52 15.77 14.43
CA ALA A 99 2.82 16.61 13.27
C ALA A 99 4.02 17.53 13.55
N VAL A 100 4.04 18.19 14.72
CA VAL A 100 5.13 19.07 15.16
C VAL A 100 6.43 18.30 15.35
N LEU A 101 6.41 17.17 16.05
CA LEU A 101 7.59 16.33 16.26
C LEU A 101 8.15 15.81 14.93
N THR A 102 7.28 15.41 14.01
CA THR A 102 7.69 14.96 12.68
C THR A 102 8.30 16.11 11.88
N MET A 103 7.71 17.30 11.94
CA MET A 103 8.23 18.51 11.30
C MET A 103 9.65 18.82 11.79
N ILE A 104 9.87 18.86 13.12
CA ILE A 104 11.18 19.13 13.71
C ILE A 104 12.24 18.14 13.22
N GLY A 105 11.90 16.84 13.14
CA GLY A 105 12.84 15.80 12.74
C GLY A 105 13.03 15.64 11.22
N ARG A 106 12.11 16.15 10.40
CA ARG A 106 12.04 15.79 8.98
C ARG A 106 11.92 16.96 7.98
N LEU A 107 11.76 18.19 8.43
CA LEU A 107 11.58 19.35 7.54
C LEU A 107 12.69 19.45 6.48
N GLY A 108 13.95 19.27 6.86
CA GLY A 108 15.08 19.38 5.92
C GLY A 108 15.25 18.24 4.92
N PHE A 109 14.43 17.19 4.97
CA PHE A 109 14.39 16.15 3.93
C PHE A 109 13.46 16.50 2.76
N GLY A 110 12.74 17.63 2.85
CA GLY A 110 11.82 18.11 1.82
C GLY A 110 10.36 17.64 2.01
N PRO A 111 9.43 18.24 1.22
CA PRO A 111 7.98 18.11 1.42
C PRO A 111 7.44 16.70 1.13
N ALA A 112 8.16 15.87 0.37
CA ALA A 112 7.74 14.51 0.04
C ALA A 112 7.58 13.62 1.28
N GLN A 113 8.33 13.89 2.36
CA GLN A 113 8.27 13.09 3.59
C GLN A 113 6.91 13.17 4.28
N VAL A 114 6.21 14.30 4.17
CA VAL A 114 4.90 14.53 4.81
C VAL A 114 3.87 13.50 4.37
N ARG A 115 3.98 13.01 3.13
CA ARG A 115 3.01 12.12 2.50
C ARG A 115 3.26 10.64 2.73
N ALA A 116 4.28 10.30 3.50
CA ALA A 116 4.56 8.89 3.78
C ALA A 116 3.40 8.25 4.56
N SER A 117 2.93 7.08 4.11
CA SER A 117 1.80 6.36 4.70
C SER A 117 1.95 6.09 6.20
N ARG A 118 3.19 5.95 6.69
CA ARG A 118 3.52 5.77 8.11
C ARG A 118 3.04 6.90 9.03
N TYR A 119 2.73 8.07 8.50
CA TYR A 119 2.24 9.21 9.27
C TYR A 119 0.72 9.34 9.28
N THR A 120 0.03 8.64 8.36
CA THR A 120 -1.44 8.71 8.22
C THR A 120 -2.16 8.31 9.51
N THR A 121 -1.66 7.31 10.24
CA THR A 121 -2.24 6.84 11.50
C THR A 121 -2.29 7.92 12.57
N PHE A 122 -1.29 8.80 12.63
CA PHE A 122 -1.29 9.93 13.58
C PHE A 122 -2.14 11.09 13.07
N ALA A 123 -2.05 11.39 11.78
CA ALA A 123 -2.79 12.49 11.18
C ALA A 123 -4.32 12.27 11.21
N VAL A 124 -4.79 11.03 11.00
CA VAL A 124 -6.23 10.69 10.99
C VAL A 124 -6.91 10.86 12.36
N MET A 125 -6.15 10.92 13.45
CA MET A 125 -6.70 11.17 14.78
C MET A 125 -7.39 12.55 14.88
N LEU A 126 -6.91 13.56 14.16
CA LEU A 126 -7.53 14.89 14.15
C LEU A 126 -8.94 14.90 13.54
N PRO A 127 -9.18 14.42 12.30
CA PRO A 127 -10.54 14.37 11.77
C PRO A 127 -11.46 13.49 12.61
N ILE A 128 -10.98 12.38 13.19
CA ILE A 128 -11.78 11.55 14.13
C ILE A 128 -12.20 12.36 15.36
N ALA A 129 -11.27 13.09 15.99
CA ALA A 129 -11.59 13.95 17.12
C ALA A 129 -12.62 15.03 16.76
N LEU A 130 -12.49 15.64 15.59
CA LEU A 130 -13.42 16.67 15.12
C LEU A 130 -14.81 16.13 14.78
N LEU A 131 -14.91 14.89 14.29
CA LEU A 131 -16.20 14.22 14.09
C LEU A 131 -17.01 14.09 15.39
N ALA A 132 -16.34 13.98 16.54
CA ALA A 132 -17.00 13.96 17.84
C ALA A 132 -17.20 15.36 18.45
N LEU A 133 -16.17 16.24 18.38
CA LEU A 133 -16.20 17.57 18.98
C LEU A 133 -17.22 18.50 18.30
N VAL A 134 -17.32 18.47 16.97
CA VAL A 134 -18.16 19.41 16.22
C VAL A 134 -19.65 19.22 16.54
N PRO A 135 -20.23 18.00 16.46
CA PRO A 135 -21.63 17.79 16.85
C PRO A 135 -21.89 18.10 18.32
N MET A 136 -20.95 17.79 19.21
CA MET A 136 -21.07 18.05 20.64
C MET A 136 -21.14 19.55 20.93
N VAL A 137 -20.14 20.33 20.49
CA VAL A 137 -20.09 21.79 20.66
C VAL A 137 -21.30 22.44 20.01
N ARG A 138 -21.68 22.01 18.81
CA ARG A 138 -22.86 22.53 18.11
C ARG A 138 -24.15 22.25 18.88
N SER A 139 -24.32 21.03 19.38
CA SER A 139 -25.52 20.65 20.15
C SER A 139 -25.65 21.52 21.38
N HIS A 140 -24.57 21.73 22.13
CA HIS A 140 -24.54 22.56 23.32
C HIS A 140 -24.80 24.04 23.00
N TRP A 141 -24.16 24.58 21.96
CA TRP A 141 -24.33 25.97 21.55
C TRP A 141 -25.75 26.31 21.11
N THR A 142 -26.42 25.36 20.45
CA THR A 142 -27.77 25.56 19.89
C THR A 142 -28.90 25.28 20.88
N ARG A 143 -28.61 24.83 22.11
CA ARG A 143 -29.62 24.55 23.15
C ARG A 143 -30.50 25.75 23.47
N SER A 144 -29.96 26.97 23.43
CA SER A 144 -30.71 28.21 23.70
C SER A 144 -31.42 28.79 22.48
N PHE A 145 -31.28 28.17 21.30
CA PHE A 145 -31.85 28.70 20.06
C PHE A 145 -33.28 28.18 19.86
N SER A 146 -34.13 28.99 19.23
CA SER A 146 -35.45 28.56 18.75
C SER A 146 -35.34 27.43 17.72
N ALA A 147 -36.42 26.66 17.53
CA ALA A 147 -36.43 25.54 16.57
C ALA A 147 -36.00 25.96 15.14
N ARG A 148 -36.37 27.17 14.69
CA ARG A 148 -35.93 27.73 13.41
C ARG A 148 -34.42 28.07 13.41
N GLY A 149 -33.87 28.55 14.53
CA GLY A 149 -32.44 28.79 14.70
C GLY A 149 -31.61 27.50 14.74
N GLN A 150 -32.14 26.45 15.36
CA GLN A 150 -31.53 25.11 15.36
C GLN A 150 -31.51 24.51 13.94
N LEU A 151 -32.56 24.73 13.14
CA LEU A 151 -32.59 24.27 11.75
C LEU A 151 -31.57 25.02 10.87
N LYS A 152 -31.49 26.35 10.99
CA LYS A 152 -30.50 27.16 10.25
C LYS A 152 -29.06 26.76 10.58
N THR A 153 -28.76 26.49 11.84
CA THR A 153 -27.42 26.04 12.26
C THR A 153 -27.09 24.62 11.82
N LYS A 154 -28.08 23.70 11.82
CA LYS A 154 -27.94 22.37 11.19
C LYS A 154 -27.62 22.51 9.70
N ALA A 155 -28.35 23.35 8.96
CA ALA A 155 -28.12 23.59 7.55
C ALA A 155 -26.74 24.21 7.27
N ALA A 156 -26.32 25.21 8.07
CA ALA A 156 -25.00 25.82 7.94
C ALA A 156 -23.86 24.83 8.24
N SER A 157 -24.04 23.94 9.22
CA SER A 157 -23.04 22.90 9.54
C SER A 157 -22.94 21.85 8.43
N PHE A 158 -24.07 21.49 7.83
CA PHE A 158 -24.10 20.61 6.66
C PHE A 158 -23.44 21.27 5.44
N LEU A 159 -23.62 22.58 5.25
CA LEU A 159 -22.94 23.36 4.20
C LEU A 159 -21.42 23.47 4.42
N LEU A 160 -20.95 23.52 5.67
CA LEU A 160 -19.51 23.57 5.99
C LEU A 160 -18.84 22.19 5.90
N LEU A 161 -19.52 21.12 6.32
CA LEU A 161 -19.03 19.74 6.22
C LEU A 161 -19.28 19.11 4.84
N GLY A 162 -20.23 19.65 4.07
CA GLY A 162 -20.61 19.19 2.74
C GLY A 162 -19.42 19.13 1.78
N PRO A 163 -18.60 20.20 1.64
CA PRO A 163 -17.39 20.18 0.83
C PRO A 163 -16.39 19.09 1.24
N PHE A 164 -16.25 18.78 2.54
CA PHE A 164 -15.39 17.69 3.00
C PHE A 164 -15.89 16.33 2.54
N ILE A 165 -17.18 16.06 2.72
CA ILE A 165 -17.81 14.80 2.28
C ILE A 165 -17.75 14.71 0.75
N LEU A 166 -18.03 15.82 0.06
CA LEU A 166 -17.98 15.94 -1.40
C LEU A 166 -16.57 15.85 -1.97
N LEU A 167 -15.51 16.10 -1.20
CA LEU A 167 -14.13 15.88 -1.62
C LEU A 167 -13.65 14.46 -1.29
N ALA A 168 -14.03 13.93 -0.12
CA ALA A 168 -13.61 12.59 0.32
C ALA A 168 -14.27 11.47 -0.52
N CYS A 169 -15.56 11.58 -0.85
CA CYS A 169 -16.27 10.53 -1.59
C CYS A 169 -15.75 10.35 -3.03
N PRO A 170 -15.57 11.39 -3.86
CA PRO A 170 -14.98 11.24 -5.18
C PRO A 170 -13.54 10.75 -5.14
N SER A 171 -12.77 11.17 -4.13
CA SER A 171 -11.39 10.71 -3.91
C SER A 171 -11.33 9.21 -3.60
N PHE A 172 -12.27 8.73 -2.80
CA PHE A 172 -12.42 7.30 -2.54
C PHE A 172 -12.80 6.52 -3.81
N LEU A 173 -13.76 7.04 -4.57
CA LEU A 173 -14.21 6.42 -5.81
C LEU A 173 -13.12 6.39 -6.88
N SER A 174 -12.31 7.44 -7.00
CA SER A 174 -11.19 7.51 -7.94
C SER A 174 -10.03 6.59 -7.58
N ASP A 175 -9.78 6.33 -6.28
CA ASP A 175 -8.73 5.41 -5.82
C ASP A 175 -9.17 3.94 -5.77
N SER A 176 -10.48 3.68 -5.66
CA SER A 176 -11.01 2.31 -5.64
C SER A 176 -10.47 1.37 -6.73
N PRO A 177 -10.17 1.82 -7.98
CA PRO A 177 -9.63 0.96 -9.02
C PRO A 177 -8.16 0.61 -8.83
N ILE A 178 -7.43 1.36 -7.98
CA ILE A 178 -6.02 1.12 -7.68
C ILE A 178 -5.86 -0.01 -6.66
N TRP A 179 -6.83 -0.25 -5.79
CA TRP A 179 -6.70 -1.25 -4.73
C TRP A 179 -6.50 -2.69 -5.24
N PRO A 180 -7.27 -3.17 -6.25
CA PRO A 180 -7.02 -4.46 -6.87
C PRO A 180 -5.61 -4.55 -7.49
N VAL A 181 -5.11 -3.45 -8.05
CA VAL A 181 -3.76 -3.37 -8.61
C VAL A 181 -2.70 -3.49 -7.50
N ILE A 182 -2.88 -2.79 -6.38
CA ILE A 182 -2.00 -2.92 -5.21
C ILE A 182 -2.05 -4.35 -4.66
N ARG A 183 -3.24 -4.94 -4.54
CA ARG A 183 -3.41 -6.33 -4.11
C ARG A 183 -2.62 -7.27 -5.02
N GLN A 184 -2.75 -7.13 -6.34
CA GLN A 184 -2.00 -7.91 -7.33
C GLN A 184 -0.49 -7.77 -7.15
N MET A 185 0.02 -6.55 -6.95
CA MET A 185 1.45 -6.32 -6.69
C MET A 185 1.92 -6.98 -5.39
N ARG A 186 1.08 -7.00 -4.34
CA ARG A 186 1.40 -7.67 -3.07
C ARG A 186 1.39 -9.18 -3.19
N LEU A 187 0.45 -9.75 -3.95
CA LEU A 187 0.38 -11.18 -4.21
C LEU A 187 1.56 -11.66 -5.07
N TYR A 188 1.96 -10.91 -6.09
CA TYR A 188 3.19 -11.17 -6.83
C TYR A 188 4.43 -11.08 -5.92
N GLY A 189 4.51 -10.05 -5.07
CA GLY A 189 5.58 -9.92 -4.07
C GLY A 189 5.62 -11.11 -3.09
N LYS A 190 4.45 -11.63 -2.68
CA LYS A 190 4.33 -12.84 -1.86
C LYS A 190 4.88 -14.06 -2.61
N ALA A 191 4.53 -14.24 -3.88
CA ALA A 191 5.07 -15.32 -4.70
C ALA A 191 6.61 -15.27 -4.75
N LEU A 192 7.20 -14.10 -5.03
CA LEU A 192 8.66 -13.93 -5.03
C LEU A 192 9.31 -14.33 -3.70
N VAL A 193 8.69 -13.99 -2.57
CA VAL A 193 9.20 -14.37 -1.24
C VAL A 193 9.04 -15.88 -1.01
N SER A 194 7.91 -16.49 -1.40
CA SER A 194 7.67 -17.93 -1.23
C SER A 194 8.73 -18.80 -1.92
N PHE A 195 9.22 -18.37 -3.08
CA PHE A 195 10.24 -19.07 -3.87
C PHE A 195 11.67 -18.56 -3.65
N ILE A 196 11.90 -17.66 -2.69
CA ILE A 196 13.17 -16.91 -2.53
C ILE A 196 14.42 -17.79 -2.37
N ASN A 197 14.27 -19.03 -1.89
CA ASN A 197 15.37 -19.96 -1.68
C ASN A 197 15.66 -20.83 -2.91
N VAL A 198 14.70 -20.97 -3.84
CA VAL A 198 14.73 -21.98 -4.91
C VAL A 198 14.69 -21.39 -6.31
N VAL A 199 14.06 -20.22 -6.49
CA VAL A 199 14.00 -19.49 -7.78
C VAL A 199 14.23 -18.01 -7.51
N PRO A 200 15.49 -17.57 -7.35
CA PRO A 200 15.79 -16.19 -6.99
C PRO A 200 15.55 -15.23 -8.17
N GLU A 201 14.76 -14.18 -7.90
CA GLU A 201 14.45 -13.07 -8.81
C GLU A 201 14.89 -11.74 -8.15
N PRO A 202 16.20 -11.46 -8.04
CA PRO A 202 16.73 -10.38 -7.20
C PRO A 202 16.24 -9.00 -7.62
N GLU A 203 16.13 -8.73 -8.93
CA GLU A 203 15.62 -7.46 -9.44
C GLU A 203 14.15 -7.25 -9.13
N ALA A 204 13.33 -8.30 -9.31
CA ALA A 204 11.91 -8.24 -9.02
C ALA A 204 11.67 -8.08 -7.51
N LEU A 205 12.43 -8.80 -6.67
CA LEU A 205 12.41 -8.65 -5.21
C LEU A 205 12.78 -7.22 -4.78
N ALA A 206 13.84 -6.65 -5.36
CA ALA A 206 14.27 -5.29 -5.05
C ALA A 206 13.21 -4.24 -5.39
N ARG A 207 12.52 -4.41 -6.53
CA ARG A 207 11.48 -3.49 -7.00
C ARG A 207 10.14 -3.65 -6.28
N ARG A 208 9.76 -4.87 -5.87
CA ARG A 208 8.40 -5.19 -5.39
C ARG A 208 8.30 -5.40 -3.88
N VAL A 209 9.38 -5.82 -3.24
CA VAL A 209 9.39 -6.16 -1.81
C VAL A 209 10.24 -5.17 -1.03
N PHE A 210 11.57 -5.18 -1.25
CA PHE A 210 12.49 -4.28 -0.58
C PHE A 210 13.84 -4.22 -1.32
N PRO A 211 14.47 -3.04 -1.49
CA PRO A 211 15.66 -2.88 -2.32
C PRO A 211 16.85 -3.79 -1.96
N TYR A 212 16.97 -4.18 -0.68
CA TYR A 212 18.07 -5.01 -0.19
C TYR A 212 17.65 -6.49 -0.12
N ASN A 213 17.82 -7.21 -1.22
CA ASN A 213 17.45 -8.62 -1.38
C ASN A 213 17.99 -9.56 -0.28
N GLY A 214 19.25 -9.40 0.15
CA GLY A 214 19.87 -10.21 1.20
C GLY A 214 19.18 -10.06 2.56
N ARG A 215 18.69 -8.85 2.86
CA ARG A 215 17.89 -8.59 4.07
C ARG A 215 16.53 -9.27 3.96
N VAL A 216 15.90 -9.26 2.79
CA VAL A 216 14.61 -9.96 2.55
C VAL A 216 14.78 -11.45 2.76
N LYS A 217 15.80 -12.07 2.16
CA LYS A 217 16.06 -13.51 2.30
C LYS A 217 16.32 -13.90 3.76
N SER A 218 17.13 -13.12 4.47
CA SER A 218 17.43 -13.37 5.89
C SER A 218 16.19 -13.24 6.77
N ALA A 219 15.40 -12.18 6.57
CA ALA A 219 14.16 -11.96 7.32
C ALA A 219 13.11 -13.03 7.01
N ALA A 220 12.91 -13.38 5.73
CA ALA A 220 11.97 -14.41 5.33
C ALA A 220 12.31 -15.77 5.95
N ASN A 221 13.58 -16.18 5.93
CA ASN A 221 14.01 -17.42 6.57
C ASN A 221 13.85 -17.39 8.09
N ALA A 222 14.16 -16.27 8.75
CA ALA A 222 13.92 -16.12 10.19
C ALA A 222 12.43 -16.22 10.55
N LEU A 223 11.56 -15.54 9.80
CA LEU A 223 10.11 -15.60 9.97
C LEU A 223 9.54 -17.00 9.68
N ASN A 224 10.09 -17.70 8.68
CA ASN A 224 9.71 -19.06 8.37
C ASN A 224 10.05 -20.03 9.52
N ARG A 225 11.24 -19.90 10.12
CA ARG A 225 11.68 -20.76 11.24
C ARG A 225 10.78 -20.68 12.47
N ILE A 226 10.21 -19.50 12.74
CA ILE A 226 9.29 -19.31 13.87
C ILE A 226 7.82 -19.58 13.50
N GLY A 227 7.54 -20.08 12.29
CA GLY A 227 6.19 -20.39 11.83
C GLY A 227 5.32 -19.16 11.54
N TYR A 228 5.90 -17.98 11.30
CA TYR A 228 5.13 -16.75 11.03
C TYR A 228 4.61 -16.71 9.58
N LEU A 229 5.33 -17.29 8.62
CA LEU A 229 4.97 -17.25 7.21
C LEU A 229 3.94 -18.33 6.85
N HIS A 230 2.86 -17.90 6.19
CA HIS A 230 1.78 -18.76 5.71
C HIS A 230 1.46 -18.44 4.24
N PRO A 231 1.69 -19.38 3.29
CA PRO A 231 2.34 -20.69 3.46
C PRO A 231 3.84 -20.56 3.81
N PRO A 232 4.49 -21.64 4.32
CA PRO A 232 5.92 -21.65 4.55
C PRO A 232 6.72 -21.51 3.24
N LEU A 233 8.00 -21.18 3.36
CA LEU A 233 8.91 -21.07 2.22
C LEU A 233 9.10 -22.43 1.53
N LEU A 234 9.08 -22.42 0.20
CA LEU A 234 9.27 -23.60 -0.61
C LEU A 234 10.73 -24.06 -0.56
N GLN A 235 10.91 -25.39 -0.46
CA GLN A 235 12.22 -26.04 -0.33
C GLN A 235 12.74 -26.62 -1.65
N SER A 236 11.89 -26.70 -2.67
CA SER A 236 12.24 -27.19 -4.00
C SER A 236 11.56 -26.37 -5.08
N ASN A 237 12.22 -26.25 -6.23
CA ASN A 237 11.71 -25.61 -7.45
C ASN A 237 10.92 -26.58 -8.35
N LEU A 238 10.67 -27.82 -7.92
CA LEU A 238 9.83 -28.75 -8.68
C LEU A 238 8.38 -28.30 -8.61
N VAL A 239 7.74 -28.12 -9.77
CA VAL A 239 6.38 -27.58 -9.81
C VAL A 239 5.37 -28.51 -9.15
N ARG A 240 5.62 -29.83 -9.11
CA ARG A 240 4.75 -30.82 -8.47
C ARG A 240 4.42 -30.53 -7.00
N ASN A 241 5.28 -29.78 -6.32
CA ASN A 241 5.07 -29.41 -4.91
C ASN A 241 3.97 -28.37 -4.72
N VAL A 242 3.62 -27.65 -5.79
CA VAL A 242 2.56 -26.63 -5.82
C VAL A 242 1.51 -26.91 -6.89
N ALA A 243 1.77 -27.78 -7.86
CA ALA A 243 0.84 -28.08 -8.94
C ALA A 243 -0.41 -28.77 -8.42
N ASP A 244 -1.57 -28.31 -8.88
CA ASP A 244 -2.81 -29.06 -8.68
C ASP A 244 -2.74 -30.39 -9.46
N PRO A 245 -2.92 -31.56 -8.80
CA PRO A 245 -2.78 -32.85 -9.45
C PRO A 245 -3.76 -33.08 -10.62
N ALA A 246 -4.92 -32.42 -10.59
CA ALA A 246 -5.92 -32.52 -11.65
C ALA A 246 -5.63 -31.57 -12.83
N SER A 247 -4.64 -30.68 -12.70
CA SER A 247 -4.32 -29.71 -13.73
C SER A 247 -3.62 -30.35 -14.92
N ARG A 248 -4.41 -30.58 -15.97
CA ARG A 248 -3.94 -30.90 -17.33
C ARG A 248 -4.05 -29.60 -18.12
N GLY A 249 -2.97 -29.18 -18.78
CA GLY A 249 -2.86 -27.87 -19.44
C GLY A 249 -4.16 -27.46 -20.13
N SER A 250 -4.72 -26.31 -19.75
CA SER A 250 -6.07 -25.91 -20.13
C SER A 250 -6.16 -24.40 -20.33
N THR A 251 -6.86 -24.00 -21.39
CA THR A 251 -7.23 -22.60 -21.68
C THR A 251 -7.94 -21.92 -20.52
N ARG A 252 -8.62 -22.68 -19.65
CA ARG A 252 -9.31 -22.16 -18.46
C ARG A 252 -8.38 -21.45 -17.48
N PHE A 253 -7.11 -21.80 -17.47
CA PHE A 253 -6.08 -21.17 -16.62
C PHE A 253 -5.19 -20.20 -17.42
N GLY A 254 -5.40 -20.12 -18.73
CA GLY A 254 -4.66 -19.27 -19.65
C GLY A 254 -3.88 -20.06 -20.70
N GLU A 255 -3.08 -19.32 -21.46
CA GLU A 255 -2.36 -19.81 -22.63
C GLU A 255 -0.93 -19.28 -22.63
N LEU A 256 -0.01 -20.12 -23.08
CA LEU A 256 1.38 -19.78 -23.36
C LEU A 256 1.54 -19.50 -24.86
N GLN A 257 2.11 -18.34 -25.15
CA GLN A 257 2.52 -17.92 -26.48
C GLN A 257 4.05 -17.80 -26.51
N PHE A 258 4.65 -18.37 -27.54
CA PHE A 258 6.09 -18.37 -27.77
C PHE A 258 6.41 -17.50 -28.98
N HIS A 259 7.39 -16.62 -28.81
CA HIS A 259 7.95 -15.85 -29.90
C HIS A 259 9.47 -16.09 -29.88
N GLU A 260 9.99 -16.61 -30.98
CA GLU A 260 11.44 -16.77 -31.11
C GLU A 260 12.07 -15.39 -31.30
N GLU A 261 12.95 -14.99 -30.38
CA GLU A 261 13.67 -13.72 -30.43
C GLU A 261 15.15 -13.97 -30.74
N LYS A 262 15.84 -12.96 -31.29
CA LYS A 262 17.20 -13.08 -31.82
C LYS A 262 18.22 -13.49 -30.74
N SER A 263 19.13 -14.39 -31.11
CA SER A 263 20.38 -14.80 -30.44
C SER A 263 20.47 -14.58 -28.92
N GLY A 264 20.16 -15.62 -28.14
CA GLY A 264 20.47 -15.74 -26.70
C GLY A 264 19.32 -15.46 -25.72
N GLU A 265 18.18 -14.97 -26.21
CA GLU A 265 17.01 -14.62 -25.40
C GLU A 265 15.73 -15.28 -25.95
N ILE A 266 14.81 -15.66 -25.04
CA ILE A 266 13.55 -16.34 -25.38
C ILE A 266 12.38 -15.46 -24.95
N ALA A 267 11.57 -15.00 -25.91
CA ALA A 267 10.36 -14.22 -25.61
C ALA A 267 9.16 -15.14 -25.37
N LEU A 268 8.67 -15.12 -24.13
CA LEU A 268 7.48 -15.83 -23.70
C LEU A 268 6.39 -14.82 -23.33
N GLY A 269 5.14 -15.16 -23.59
CA GLY A 269 4.01 -14.36 -23.14
C GLY A 269 2.73 -15.16 -23.15
N GLY A 270 1.62 -14.47 -22.90
CA GLY A 270 0.31 -15.08 -22.96
C GLY A 270 -0.65 -14.47 -21.96
N GLN A 271 -1.60 -15.28 -21.50
CA GLN A 271 -2.59 -14.90 -20.50
C GLN A 271 -2.60 -15.92 -19.37
N ALA A 272 -2.93 -15.49 -18.14
CA ALA A 272 -3.01 -16.38 -16.98
C ALA A 272 -4.16 -15.96 -16.05
N PHE A 273 -4.94 -16.96 -15.63
CA PHE A 273 -6.16 -16.77 -14.84
C PHE A 273 -6.24 -17.74 -13.66
N LEU A 274 -6.99 -17.36 -12.64
CA LEU A 274 -7.41 -18.20 -11.53
C LEU A 274 -8.93 -18.25 -11.49
N LEU A 275 -9.49 -19.46 -11.63
CA LEU A 275 -10.95 -19.68 -11.67
C LEU A 275 -11.61 -19.30 -10.35
N ASP A 276 -11.02 -19.69 -9.23
CA ASP A 276 -11.57 -19.42 -7.89
C ASP A 276 -11.64 -17.93 -7.58
N LYS A 277 -10.70 -17.14 -8.13
CA LYS A 277 -10.65 -15.68 -7.97
C LYS A 277 -11.43 -14.92 -9.05
N GLN A 278 -11.88 -15.62 -10.11
CA GLN A 278 -12.45 -15.04 -11.33
C GLN A 278 -11.62 -13.83 -11.84
N GLY A 279 -10.30 -14.00 -11.88
CA GLY A 279 -9.38 -12.90 -12.12
C GLY A 279 -8.00 -13.34 -12.62
N PRO A 280 -7.08 -12.39 -12.79
CA PRO A 280 -5.69 -12.69 -13.14
C PRO A 280 -5.04 -13.63 -12.14
N ALA A 281 -4.07 -14.42 -12.59
CA ALA A 281 -3.18 -15.16 -11.70
C ALA A 281 -2.34 -14.22 -10.84
N ASP A 282 -1.89 -14.64 -9.65
CA ASP A 282 -1.05 -13.80 -8.78
C ASP A 282 0.38 -13.67 -9.33
N ALA A 283 0.84 -14.74 -9.99
CA ALA A 283 2.09 -14.83 -10.73
C ALA A 283 1.98 -15.89 -11.82
N VAL A 284 2.94 -15.90 -12.76
CA VAL A 284 3.14 -17.01 -13.69
C VAL A 284 4.47 -17.68 -13.40
N LEU A 285 4.46 -19.00 -13.26
CA LEU A 285 5.66 -19.81 -13.11
C LEU A 285 6.04 -20.37 -14.48
N ILE A 286 7.28 -20.14 -14.90
CA ILE A 286 7.83 -20.77 -16.11
C ILE A 286 8.65 -21.98 -15.66
N THR A 287 8.39 -23.12 -16.30
CA THR A 287 9.09 -24.37 -16.04
C THR A 287 9.75 -24.90 -17.30
N TYR A 288 10.86 -25.61 -17.16
CA TYR A 288 11.40 -26.50 -18.18
C TYR A 288 11.37 -27.95 -17.68
N ASP A 289 11.26 -28.92 -18.57
CA ASP A 289 11.42 -30.33 -18.20
C ASP A 289 12.91 -30.67 -18.06
N ASN A 290 13.31 -31.23 -16.92
CA ASN A 290 14.68 -31.73 -16.72
C ASN A 290 14.91 -33.05 -17.49
N ALA A 291 16.11 -33.64 -17.34
CA ALA A 291 16.47 -34.91 -17.99
C ALA A 291 15.54 -36.09 -17.62
N GLU A 292 14.87 -36.02 -16.47
CA GLU A 292 13.90 -37.03 -16.00
C GLU A 292 12.47 -36.73 -16.48
N GLY A 293 12.26 -35.64 -17.23
CA GLY A 293 10.95 -35.17 -17.68
C GLY A 293 10.14 -34.46 -16.60
N GLU A 294 10.74 -34.14 -15.45
CA GLU A 294 10.09 -33.41 -14.36
C GLU A 294 10.13 -31.89 -14.61
N PRO A 295 8.99 -31.17 -14.51
CA PRO A 295 9.00 -29.73 -14.72
C PRO A 295 9.60 -28.97 -13.52
N VAL A 296 10.69 -28.25 -13.79
CA VAL A 296 11.46 -27.44 -12.85
C VAL A 296 11.18 -25.96 -13.10
N ILE A 297 10.81 -25.22 -12.06
CA ILE A 297 10.56 -23.78 -12.14
C ILE A 297 11.91 -23.05 -12.32
N CYS A 298 12.00 -22.22 -13.37
CA CYS A 298 13.21 -21.43 -13.67
C CYS A 298 12.99 -19.91 -13.58
N ALA A 299 11.74 -19.44 -13.65
CA ALA A 299 11.41 -18.02 -13.56
C ALA A 299 10.01 -17.74 -13.00
N ILE A 300 9.83 -16.55 -12.41
CA ILE A 300 8.55 -16.07 -11.86
C ILE A 300 8.19 -14.72 -12.46
N VAL A 301 7.05 -14.68 -13.15
CA VAL A 301 6.65 -13.53 -13.98
C VAL A 301 5.45 -12.81 -13.37
N SER A 302 5.50 -11.48 -13.36
CA SER A 302 4.36 -10.65 -13.02
C SER A 302 3.47 -10.45 -14.23
N LEU A 303 2.16 -10.36 -14.00
CA LEU A 303 1.22 -9.94 -15.02
C LEU A 303 1.34 -8.42 -15.28
N GLU A 304 0.79 -8.00 -16.41
CA GLU A 304 0.75 -6.61 -16.83
C GLU A 304 -0.02 -5.76 -15.80
N VAL A 305 0.60 -4.66 -15.39
CA VAL A 305 0.00 -3.72 -14.45
C VAL A 305 -0.58 -2.55 -15.25
N PRO A 306 -1.89 -2.27 -15.16
CA PRO A 306 -2.47 -1.17 -15.90
C PRO A 306 -1.94 0.16 -15.35
N ARG A 307 -1.45 1.05 -16.24
CA ARG A 307 -1.01 2.40 -15.84
C ARG A 307 -2.14 3.25 -15.27
N LYS A 308 -3.37 3.04 -15.76
CA LYS A 308 -4.60 3.69 -15.30
C LYS A 308 -5.71 2.64 -15.20
N PRO A 309 -5.97 2.06 -14.01
CA PRO A 309 -7.02 1.07 -13.85
C PRO A 309 -8.40 1.69 -14.11
N ARG A 310 -9.28 0.93 -14.77
CA ARG A 310 -10.67 1.34 -15.05
C ARG A 310 -11.52 1.18 -13.79
N LEU A 311 -12.53 2.04 -13.61
CA LEU A 311 -13.42 1.99 -12.46
C LEU A 311 -14.02 0.60 -12.20
N ARG A 312 -14.37 -0.13 -13.27
CA ARG A 312 -14.86 -1.51 -13.22
C ARG A 312 -13.95 -2.46 -12.42
N ALA A 313 -12.63 -2.27 -12.44
CA ALA A 313 -11.70 -3.11 -11.70
C ALA A 313 -11.94 -3.08 -10.17
N ALA A 314 -12.53 -2.01 -9.64
CA ALA A 314 -12.79 -1.86 -8.21
C ALA A 314 -13.75 -2.93 -7.65
N TRP A 315 -14.65 -3.47 -8.48
CA TRP A 315 -15.61 -4.50 -8.07
C TRP A 315 -15.57 -5.78 -8.92
N ASP A 316 -14.89 -5.75 -10.06
CA ASP A 316 -14.76 -6.89 -10.98
C ASP A 316 -13.28 -7.19 -11.24
N PRO A 317 -12.69 -8.17 -10.51
CA PRO A 317 -11.29 -8.57 -10.68
C PRO A 317 -10.94 -9.01 -12.11
N SER A 318 -11.90 -9.52 -12.88
CA SER A 318 -11.68 -9.93 -14.27
C SER A 318 -11.36 -8.75 -15.20
N ALA A 319 -11.64 -7.52 -14.77
CA ALA A 319 -11.31 -6.31 -15.52
C ALA A 319 -9.82 -5.92 -15.42
N LEU A 320 -9.04 -6.60 -14.56
CA LEU A 320 -7.59 -6.45 -14.51
C LEU A 320 -6.92 -7.18 -15.69
N PRO A 321 -5.79 -6.68 -16.21
CA PRO A 321 -5.04 -7.38 -17.24
C PRO A 321 -4.58 -8.75 -16.74
N SER A 322 -4.84 -9.79 -17.54
CA SER A 322 -4.33 -11.14 -17.33
C SER A 322 -3.11 -11.45 -18.21
N ARG A 323 -2.68 -10.48 -19.03
CA ARG A 323 -1.55 -10.64 -19.95
C ARG A 323 -0.25 -10.65 -19.17
N TRP A 324 0.71 -11.42 -19.66
CA TRP A 324 2.06 -11.45 -19.13
C TRP A 324 3.04 -11.61 -20.29
N GLY A 325 4.27 -11.19 -20.05
CA GLY A 325 5.37 -11.30 -20.99
C GLY A 325 6.70 -11.30 -20.26
N ARG A 326 7.64 -12.10 -20.73
CA ARG A 326 8.98 -12.20 -20.16
C ARG A 326 9.98 -12.57 -21.26
N ILE A 327 11.08 -11.85 -21.27
CA ILE A 327 12.30 -12.26 -21.96
C ILE A 327 13.09 -13.12 -20.96
N LEU A 328 13.27 -14.39 -21.29
CA LEU A 328 14.00 -15.35 -20.50
C LEU A 328 15.41 -15.51 -21.09
N PRO A 329 16.48 -15.18 -20.35
CA PRO A 329 17.83 -15.42 -20.84
C PRO A 329 18.10 -16.93 -20.88
N ILE A 330 18.78 -17.40 -21.94
CA ILE A 330 18.98 -18.83 -22.19
C ILE A 330 19.83 -19.51 -21.11
N ASP A 331 20.63 -18.75 -20.37
CA ASP A 331 21.47 -19.22 -19.25
C ASP A 331 20.68 -19.84 -18.09
N ARG A 332 19.38 -19.56 -18.00
CA ARG A 332 18.45 -20.17 -17.04
C ARG A 332 18.09 -21.62 -17.38
N LEU A 333 18.44 -22.10 -18.57
CA LEU A 333 18.19 -23.46 -19.04
C LEU A 333 19.49 -24.30 -18.97
N PRO A 334 19.39 -25.62 -18.76
CA PRO A 334 20.55 -26.52 -18.78
C PRO A 334 21.21 -26.54 -20.18
N GLU A 335 22.53 -26.63 -20.24
CA GLU A 335 23.30 -26.68 -21.49
C GLU A 335 23.16 -28.02 -22.21
N GLY A 336 23.08 -27.98 -23.55
CA GLY A 336 23.16 -29.17 -24.39
C GLY A 336 21.92 -30.05 -24.36
N GLN A 337 20.79 -29.54 -23.86
CA GLN A 337 19.53 -30.28 -23.77
C GLN A 337 18.38 -29.52 -24.43
N GLN A 338 17.56 -30.26 -25.16
CA GLN A 338 16.28 -29.77 -25.65
C GLN A 338 15.30 -29.72 -24.47
N CYS A 339 14.87 -28.51 -24.12
CA CYS A 339 14.02 -28.22 -22.98
C CYS A 339 12.59 -27.95 -23.45
N LEU A 340 11.61 -28.62 -22.85
CA LEU A 340 10.20 -28.31 -23.04
C LEU A 340 9.75 -27.28 -22.00
N LEU A 341 9.50 -26.04 -22.45
CA LEU A 341 8.99 -24.96 -21.65
C LEU A 341 7.47 -25.04 -21.51
N LYS A 342 7.00 -24.85 -20.28
CA LYS A 342 5.57 -24.78 -19.90
C LYS A 342 5.37 -23.58 -18.98
N ALA A 343 4.12 -23.12 -18.88
CA ALA A 343 3.74 -22.05 -17.97
C ALA A 343 2.58 -22.47 -17.06
N TRP A 344 2.55 -21.87 -15.87
CA TRP A 344 1.57 -22.18 -14.83
C TRP A 344 1.03 -20.90 -14.20
N SER A 345 -0.29 -20.78 -14.04
CA SER A 345 -0.90 -19.74 -13.23
C SER A 345 -0.70 -20.11 -11.76
N TYR A 346 -0.31 -19.16 -10.93
CA TYR A 346 -0.01 -19.41 -9.53
C TYR A 346 -0.90 -18.58 -8.61
N ASP A 347 -1.42 -19.24 -7.58
CA ASP A 347 -2.11 -18.65 -6.44
C ASP A 347 -1.16 -18.59 -5.23
N ALA A 348 -0.77 -17.38 -4.85
CA ALA A 348 0.15 -17.13 -3.74
C ALA A 348 -0.50 -17.26 -2.36
N GLU A 349 -1.82 -17.27 -2.29
CA GLU A 349 -2.58 -17.51 -1.04
C GLU A 349 -2.71 -19.01 -0.80
N ALA A 350 -3.13 -19.77 -1.82
CA ALA A 350 -3.30 -21.21 -1.74
C ALA A 350 -2.00 -22.03 -1.91
N CYS A 351 -0.91 -21.39 -2.34
CA CYS A 351 0.33 -22.06 -2.74
C CYS A 351 0.11 -23.11 -3.83
N ARG A 352 -0.73 -22.78 -4.81
CA ARG A 352 -1.17 -23.74 -5.84
C ARG A 352 -0.94 -23.23 -7.25
N ALA A 353 -0.51 -24.11 -8.14
CA ALA A 353 -0.22 -23.82 -9.53
C ALA A 353 -1.11 -24.63 -10.49
N TYR A 354 -1.56 -24.02 -11.58
CA TYR A 354 -2.39 -24.65 -12.59
C TYR A 354 -1.75 -24.46 -13.97
N ARG A 355 -1.66 -25.54 -14.74
CA ARG A 355 -0.97 -25.56 -16.04
C ARG A 355 -1.77 -24.80 -17.09
N LEU A 356 -1.10 -23.89 -17.79
CA LEU A 356 -1.64 -23.20 -18.97
C LEU A 356 -1.66 -24.15 -20.16
N GLU A 357 -2.48 -23.83 -21.17
CA GLU A 357 -2.37 -24.46 -22.47
C GLU A 357 -1.09 -23.99 -23.19
N GLY A 358 -0.49 -24.89 -23.97
CA GLY A 358 0.69 -24.60 -24.77
C GLY A 358 2.00 -25.09 -24.14
N SER A 359 3.01 -25.19 -25.00
CA SER A 359 4.39 -25.51 -24.64
C SER A 359 5.31 -25.01 -25.74
N ALA A 360 6.56 -24.72 -25.41
CA ALA A 360 7.57 -24.33 -26.38
C ALA A 360 8.82 -25.18 -26.21
N THR A 361 9.42 -25.61 -27.30
CA THR A 361 10.63 -26.41 -27.26
C THR A 361 11.81 -25.52 -27.61
N VAL A 362 12.82 -25.49 -26.73
CA VAL A 362 14.01 -24.66 -26.92
C VAL A 362 15.25 -25.50 -26.68
N THR A 363 16.29 -25.29 -27.48
CA THR A 363 17.59 -25.95 -27.31
C THR A 363 18.62 -24.90 -26.91
N ARG A 364 19.39 -25.19 -25.86
CA ARG A 364 20.54 -24.39 -25.45
C ARG A 364 21.84 -24.97 -25.97
#